data_AF-A0AAU2YII1-F1
#
_entry.id   AF-A0AAU2YII1-F1
#
_cell.length_a   1.000
_cell.length_b   1.000
_cell.length_c   1.000
_cell.angle_alpha   90.00
_cell.angle_beta   90.00
_cell.angle_gamma   90.00
#
_symmetry.space_group_name_H-M   'P 1'
#
loop_
_entity.id
_entity.type
_entity.pdbx_description
1 polymer ?
#
loop_
_entity_poly.entity_id
_entity_poly.type
_entity_poly.pdbx_seq_one_letter_code
_entity_poly.pdbx_strand_id
1 'polypeptide(L)'
;MDGQDPVQRADIDRIIDPLKTNMPEAGDLGFEAIQQLGNPVPLLVQNDGKECLQLWLEPFGQDYWLKPGEAAYVTSYGTWDGHPFETMHETDCLTVWAMSWFATVSDRDGNDFPPGRREHA
;
A
#
# COMPACT_ATOMS: atom_id res chain seq x y z
N MET A 1 31.77 -13.01 -6.11
CA MET A 1 30.68 -13.94 -6.47
C MET A 1 29.66 -13.78 -5.37
N ASP A 2 28.84 -12.75 -5.44
CA ASP A 2 27.82 -12.49 -4.43
C ASP A 2 26.50 -13.02 -4.95
N GLY A 3 26.25 -14.28 -4.62
CA GLY A 3 24.99 -14.94 -4.90
C GLY A 3 23.92 -14.37 -3.98
N GLN A 4 23.20 -13.35 -4.45
CA GLN A 4 21.89 -13.05 -3.90
C GLN A 4 21.00 -14.28 -4.09
N ASP A 5 20.47 -14.77 -2.98
CA ASP A 5 19.56 -15.91 -2.94
C ASP A 5 18.37 -15.65 -3.89
N PRO A 6 18.02 -16.58 -4.80
CA PRO A 6 16.89 -16.40 -5.72
C PRO A 6 15.57 -16.11 -5.01
N VAL A 7 15.40 -16.55 -3.76
CA VAL A 7 14.23 -16.21 -2.93
C VAL A 7 14.20 -14.72 -2.59
N GLN A 8 15.35 -14.16 -2.21
CA GLN A 8 15.48 -12.75 -1.86
C GLN A 8 15.24 -11.83 -3.06
N ARG A 9 15.58 -12.27 -4.27
CA ARG A 9 15.25 -11.54 -5.50
C ARG A 9 13.75 -11.53 -5.80
N ALA A 10 13.07 -12.66 -5.63
CA ALA A 10 11.63 -12.74 -5.86
C ALA A 10 10.83 -11.85 -4.88
N ASP A 11 11.25 -11.81 -3.61
CA ASP A 11 10.63 -10.95 -2.60
C ASP A 11 10.87 -9.45 -2.90
N ILE A 12 12.07 -9.12 -3.38
CA ILE A 12 12.39 -7.77 -3.85
C ILE A 12 11.51 -7.42 -5.06
N ASP A 13 11.50 -8.25 -6.10
CA ASP A 13 10.73 -8.00 -7.34
C ASP A 13 9.24 -7.79 -7.05
N ARG A 14 8.66 -8.54 -6.09
CA ARG A 14 7.28 -8.33 -5.64
C ARG A 14 7.02 -6.94 -5.05
N ILE A 15 8.01 -6.35 -4.39
CA ILE A 15 7.96 -4.98 -3.84
C ILE A 15 8.22 -3.94 -4.95
N ILE A 16 9.14 -4.25 -5.89
CA ILE A 16 9.57 -3.30 -6.93
C ILE A 16 8.55 -3.16 -8.07
N ASP A 17 7.88 -4.24 -8.45
CA ASP A 17 7.03 -4.24 -9.65
C ASP A 17 5.88 -3.21 -9.56
N PRO A 18 5.15 -3.09 -8.42
CA PRO A 18 4.16 -2.02 -8.25
C PRO A 18 4.78 -0.61 -8.30
N LEU A 19 6.02 -0.43 -7.81
CA LEU A 19 6.74 0.85 -7.87
C LEU A 19 7.08 1.23 -9.32
N LYS A 20 7.60 0.28 -10.12
CA LYS A 20 7.90 0.48 -11.55
C LYS A 20 6.65 0.83 -12.36
N THR A 21 5.53 0.16 -12.09
CA THR A 21 4.27 0.39 -12.78
C THR A 21 3.71 1.78 -12.51
N ASN A 22 3.81 2.27 -11.27
CA ASN A 22 3.23 3.55 -10.86
C ASN A 22 4.19 4.73 -10.98
N MET A 23 5.50 4.49 -11.08
CA MET A 23 6.54 5.53 -11.22
C MET A 23 7.52 5.19 -12.37
N PRO A 24 7.06 5.19 -13.64
CA PRO A 24 7.90 4.80 -14.78
C PRO A 24 9.09 5.75 -15.03
N GLU A 25 9.08 6.95 -14.47
CA GLU A 25 10.17 7.92 -14.53
C GLU A 25 11.06 7.95 -13.27
N ALA A 26 10.74 7.16 -12.23
CA ALA A 26 11.66 6.97 -11.12
C ALA A 26 12.83 6.12 -11.63
N GLY A 27 14.00 6.74 -11.82
CA GLY A 27 15.18 6.17 -12.50
C GLY A 27 15.62 4.76 -12.06
N ASP A 28 16.82 4.63 -11.49
CA ASP A 28 17.31 3.30 -11.10
C ASP A 28 16.57 2.86 -9.83
N LEU A 29 15.66 1.89 -9.92
CA LEU A 29 14.92 1.30 -8.79
C LEU A 29 15.68 0.11 -8.18
N GLY A 30 17.02 0.14 -8.20
CA GLY A 30 17.84 -0.86 -7.50
C GLY A 30 17.64 -0.86 -5.98
N PHE A 31 18.13 -1.89 -5.30
CA PHE A 31 18.06 -2.05 -3.84
C PHE A 31 18.52 -0.81 -3.06
N GLU A 32 19.54 -0.09 -3.54
CA GLU A 32 20.00 1.17 -2.93
C GLU A 32 19.02 2.34 -3.11
N ALA A 33 18.33 2.43 -4.24
CA ALA A 33 17.33 3.48 -4.48
C ALA A 33 16.06 3.23 -3.65
N ILE A 34 15.70 1.97 -3.41
CA ILE A 34 14.62 1.60 -2.49
C ILE A 34 14.99 1.87 -1.04
N GLN A 35 16.26 1.67 -0.64
CA GLN A 35 16.72 2.17 0.66
C GLN A 35 16.66 3.69 0.76
N GLN A 36 16.87 4.42 -0.33
CA GLN A 36 16.70 5.88 -0.38
C GLN A 36 15.23 6.32 -0.33
N LEU A 37 14.27 5.44 -0.66
CA LEU A 37 12.84 5.67 -0.43
C LEU A 37 12.46 5.51 1.05
N GLY A 38 13.36 5.10 1.95
CA GLY A 38 13.03 4.87 3.37
C GLY A 38 12.38 3.52 3.63
N ASN A 39 12.27 3.14 4.91
CA ASN A 39 11.69 1.84 5.29
C ASN A 39 10.16 1.85 5.04
N PRO A 40 9.61 0.85 4.34
CA PRO A 40 8.17 0.75 4.16
C PRO A 40 7.47 0.59 5.51
N VAL A 41 6.44 1.40 5.76
CA VAL A 41 5.64 1.30 6.98
C VAL A 41 4.22 0.89 6.63
N PRO A 42 3.79 -0.33 7.01
CA PRO A 42 2.45 -0.81 6.76
C PRO A 42 1.46 -0.36 7.84
N LEU A 43 0.25 0.00 7.42
CA LEU A 43 -0.94 0.17 8.24
C LEU A 43 -1.96 -0.91 7.87
N LEU A 44 -2.32 -1.76 8.82
CA LEU A 44 -3.39 -2.74 8.64
C LEU A 44 -4.74 -2.05 8.80
N VAL A 45 -5.58 -2.14 7.76
CA VAL A 45 -7.00 -1.78 7.79
C VAL A 45 -7.79 -3.07 7.80
N GLN A 46 -8.63 -3.27 8.82
CA GLN A 46 -9.46 -4.46 8.96
C GLN A 46 -10.92 -4.06 9.15
N ASN A 47 -11.80 -4.64 8.34
CA ASN A 47 -13.23 -4.44 8.47
C ASN A 47 -13.84 -5.54 9.35
N ASP A 48 -13.88 -5.30 10.67
CA ASP A 48 -14.61 -6.17 11.61
C ASP A 48 -16.11 -5.82 11.73
N GLY A 49 -16.58 -4.89 10.90
CA GLY A 49 -17.98 -4.46 10.83
C GLY A 49 -18.88 -5.48 10.13
N LYS A 50 -20.17 -5.17 10.09
CA LYS A 50 -21.19 -5.97 9.39
C LYS A 50 -21.47 -5.49 7.97
N GLU A 51 -21.04 -4.28 7.65
CA GLU A 51 -21.26 -3.61 6.37
C GLU A 51 -19.93 -3.49 5.62
N CYS A 52 -19.98 -3.19 4.32
CA CYS A 52 -18.78 -2.83 3.58
C CYS A 52 -18.16 -1.55 4.15
N LEU A 53 -16.84 -1.52 4.24
CA LEU A 53 -16.05 -0.35 4.61
C LEU A 53 -15.38 0.20 3.36
N GLN A 54 -15.65 1.47 3.05
CA GLN A 54 -14.86 2.21 2.08
C GLN A 54 -13.52 2.59 2.73
N LEU A 55 -12.42 2.37 2.04
CA LEU A 55 -11.09 2.87 2.37
C LEU A 55 -10.71 3.91 1.33
N TRP A 56 -10.58 5.17 1.73
CA TRP A 56 -10.18 6.27 0.87
C TRP A 56 -8.71 6.63 1.12
N LEU A 57 -7.88 6.53 0.10
CA LEU A 57 -6.43 6.74 0.18
C LEU A 57 -6.06 8.13 -0.35
N GLU A 58 -5.64 9.01 0.56
CA GLU A 58 -5.12 10.34 0.26
C GLU A 58 -3.58 10.38 0.36
N PRO A 59 -2.89 11.27 -0.35
CA PRO A 59 -3.40 12.27 -1.31
C PRO A 59 -3.69 11.70 -2.71
N PHE A 60 -3.73 10.38 -2.85
CA PHE A 60 -3.77 9.69 -4.15
C PHE A 60 -5.16 9.64 -4.78
N GLY A 61 -6.22 9.98 -4.03
CA GLY A 61 -7.60 10.00 -4.51
C GLY A 61 -8.10 8.63 -4.98
N GLN A 62 -7.64 7.55 -4.34
CA GLN A 62 -8.01 6.17 -4.68
C GLN A 62 -8.96 5.60 -3.63
N ASP A 63 -10.02 4.92 -4.06
CA ASP A 63 -10.92 4.19 -3.18
C ASP A 63 -10.75 2.67 -3.27
N TYR A 64 -10.91 2.01 -2.13
CA TYR A 64 -10.89 0.57 -1.95
C TYR A 64 -12.09 0.16 -1.12
N TRP A 65 -12.54 -1.09 -1.25
CA TRP A 65 -13.75 -1.56 -0.56
C TRP A 65 -13.50 -2.90 0.13
N LEU A 66 -13.60 -2.91 1.46
CA LEU A 66 -13.40 -4.09 2.29
C LEU A 66 -14.75 -4.65 2.71
N LYS A 67 -15.04 -5.92 2.38
CA LYS A 67 -16.19 -6.66 2.93
C LYS A 67 -16.01 -6.93 4.42
N PRO A 68 -17.10 -7.25 5.14
CA PRO A 68 -17.00 -7.82 6.48
C PRO A 68 -15.99 -8.97 6.56
N GLY A 69 -14.99 -8.84 7.42
CA GLY A 69 -13.90 -9.77 7.63
C GLY A 69 -12.71 -9.64 6.67
N GLU A 70 -12.78 -8.79 5.63
CA GLU A 70 -11.62 -8.49 4.77
C GLU A 70 -10.67 -7.49 5.45
N ALA A 71 -9.41 -7.54 5.03
CA ALA A 71 -8.37 -6.64 5.50
C ALA A 71 -7.41 -6.31 4.37
N ALA A 72 -6.82 -5.11 4.44
CA ALA A 72 -5.83 -4.61 3.51
C ALA A 72 -4.69 -3.92 4.27
N TYR A 73 -3.48 -3.99 3.73
CA TYR A 73 -2.33 -3.22 4.16
C TYR A 73 -2.17 -2.00 3.26
N VAL A 74 -2.27 -0.80 3.85
CA VAL A 74 -1.81 0.43 3.22
C VAL A 74 -0.34 0.60 3.59
N THR A 75 0.57 0.58 2.62
CA THR A 75 2.01 0.71 2.88
C THR A 75 2.51 2.04 2.37
N SER A 76 3.12 2.82 3.26
CA SER A 76 3.74 4.11 2.94
C SER A 76 5.23 3.90 2.67
N TYR A 77 5.72 4.47 1.58
CA TYR A 77 7.13 4.46 1.18
C TYR A 77 7.61 5.90 1.06
N GLY A 78 8.61 6.27 1.86
CA GLY A 78 9.15 7.61 1.81
C GLY A 78 9.77 8.03 3.12
N THR A 79 10.10 9.32 3.16
CA THR A 79 10.29 10.07 4.39
C THR A 79 9.02 10.89 4.68
N TRP A 80 8.66 11.01 5.95
CA TRP A 80 7.57 11.86 6.44
C TRP A 80 8.05 12.61 7.68
N ASP A 81 7.38 13.70 8.05
CA ASP A 81 7.63 14.41 9.31
C ASP A 81 6.66 13.92 10.39
N GLY A 82 7.18 13.36 11.48
CA GLY A 82 6.39 12.82 12.59
C GLY A 82 5.83 11.42 12.36
N HIS A 83 4.78 11.27 11.54
CA HIS A 83 4.05 10.00 11.37
C HIS A 83 3.78 9.65 9.89
N PRO A 84 3.73 8.35 9.55
CA PRO A 84 3.53 7.90 8.16
C PRO A 84 2.09 8.06 7.67
N PHE A 85 1.13 8.13 8.59
CA PHE A 85 -0.30 8.15 8.28
C PHE A 85 -1.08 9.09 9.19
N GLU A 86 -2.06 9.79 8.61
CA GLU A 86 -3.21 10.31 9.35
C GLU A 86 -4.46 9.51 8.99
N THR A 87 -5.36 9.32 9.95
CA THR A 87 -6.58 8.54 9.73
C THR A 87 -7.80 9.29 10.20
N MET A 88 -8.84 9.33 9.37
CA MET A 88 -10.15 9.86 9.71
C MET A 88 -11.19 8.77 9.51
N HIS A 89 -11.99 8.49 10.54
CA HIS A 89 -12.99 7.45 10.51
C HIS A 89 -14.39 8.06 10.56
N GLU A 90 -15.17 7.76 9.52
CA GLU A 90 -16.59 8.07 9.38
C GLU A 90 -17.42 6.78 9.48
N THR A 91 -18.74 6.87 9.29
CA THR A 91 -19.65 5.74 9.59
C THR A 91 -19.37 4.49 8.73
N ASP A 92 -19.06 4.69 7.46
CA ASP A 92 -18.85 3.66 6.43
C ASP A 92 -17.57 3.90 5.61
N CYS A 93 -16.74 4.87 6.02
CA CYS A 93 -15.52 5.25 5.34
C CYS A 93 -14.36 5.44 6.33
N LEU A 94 -13.22 4.83 6.02
CA LEU A 94 -11.93 5.14 6.62
C LEU A 94 -11.09 5.88 5.59
N THR A 95 -10.77 7.14 5.86
CA THR A 95 -9.75 7.87 5.10
C THR A 95 -8.38 7.64 5.72
N VAL A 96 -7.43 7.19 4.91
CA VAL A 96 -6.01 7.07 5.27
C VAL A 96 -5.24 8.07 4.42
N TRP A 97 -4.61 9.03 5.07
CA TRP A 97 -3.70 9.97 4.43
C TRP A 97 -2.27 9.48 4.60
N ALA A 98 -1.64 9.03 3.52
CA ALA A 98 -0.22 8.71 3.54
C ALA A 98 0.60 10.01 3.47
N MET A 99 1.47 10.21 4.47
CA MET A 99 2.31 11.41 4.57
C MET A 99 3.56 11.36 3.67
N SER A 100 3.68 10.31 2.87
CA SER A 100 4.77 10.07 1.95
C SER A 100 4.38 10.41 0.50
N TRP A 101 5.35 10.34 -0.41
CA TRP A 101 5.12 10.55 -1.83
C TRP A 101 4.54 9.32 -2.55
N PHE A 102 4.54 8.16 -1.91
CA PHE A 102 4.08 6.92 -2.52
C PHE A 102 3.46 5.96 -1.49
N ALA A 103 2.31 5.39 -1.85
CA ALA A 103 1.68 4.33 -1.08
C ALA A 103 1.12 3.22 -1.98
N THR A 104 1.08 2.00 -1.45
CA THR A 104 0.42 0.85 -2.08
C THR A 104 -0.66 0.29 -1.17
N VAL A 105 -1.60 -0.47 -1.75
CA VAL A 105 -2.60 -1.23 -0.99
C VAL A 105 -2.51 -2.69 -1.41
N SER A 106 -2.39 -3.58 -0.42
CA SER A 106 -2.27 -5.03 -0.66
C SER A 106 -3.18 -5.83 0.27
N ASP A 107 -3.54 -7.05 -0.15
CA ASP A 107 -4.21 -8.01 0.72
C ASP A 107 -3.24 -8.60 1.77
N ARG A 108 -3.75 -9.48 2.64
CA ARG A 108 -2.94 -10.14 3.68
C ARG A 108 -1.86 -11.08 3.13
N ASP A 109 -2.04 -11.56 1.91
CA ASP A 109 -1.09 -12.45 1.24
C ASP A 109 -0.02 -11.65 0.47
N GLY A 110 -0.13 -10.32 0.45
CA GLY A 110 0.77 -9.38 -0.23
C GLY A 110 0.46 -9.17 -1.71
N ASN A 111 -0.73 -9.55 -2.18
CA ASN A 111 -1.16 -9.28 -3.56
C ASN A 111 -1.75 -7.87 -3.65
N ASP A 112 -1.72 -7.28 -4.85
CA ASP A 112 -2.36 -5.99 -5.10
C ASP A 112 -3.86 -6.04 -4.73
N PHE A 113 -4.30 -5.08 -3.92
CA PHE A 113 -5.70 -4.98 -3.54
C PHE A 113 -6.42 -4.09 -4.56
N PRO A 114 -7.42 -4.59 -5.30
CA PRO A 114 -7.95 -3.88 -6.45
C PRO A 114 -8.67 -2.58 -6.03
N PRO A 115 -8.41 -1.45 -6.70
CA PRO A 115 -9.13 -0.19 -6.46
C PRO A 115 -10.54 -0.22 -7.07
N GLY A 116 -11.41 0.64 -6.55
CA GLY A 116 -12.74 0.89 -7.07
C GLY A 116 -13.83 -0.07 -6.59
N ARG A 117 -15.05 0.23 -7.05
CA ARG A 117 -16.31 -0.32 -6.54
C ARG A 117 -16.48 -1.82 -6.85
N ARG A 118 -16.84 -2.63 -5.86
CA ARG A 118 -17.47 -3.94 -6.14
C ARG A 118 -18.92 -3.70 -6.56
N GLU A 119 -19.21 -4.09 -7.79
CA GLU A 119 -20.56 -4.24 -8.34
C GLU A 119 -21.38 -5.12 -7.39
N HIS A 120 -22.59 -4.67 -7.04
CA HIS A 120 -23.57 -5.51 -6.36
C HIS A 120 -23.87 -6.71 -7.27
N ALA A 121 -23.33 -7.89 -6.92
CA ALA A 121 -23.86 -9.17 -7.41
C ALA A 121 -25.07 -9.57 -6.57
#